data_AF-A0A7V9QR58-F1
#
_entry.id   AF-A0A7V9QR58-F1
#
_cell.length_a   1.000
_cell.length_b   1.000
_cell.length_c   1.000
_cell.angle_alpha   90.00
_cell.angle_beta   90.00
_cell.angle_gamma   90.00
#
_symmetry.space_group_name_H-M   'P 1'
#
loop_
_entity.id
_entity.type
_entity.pdbx_description
1 polymer ?
#
loop_
_entity_poly.entity_id
_entity_poly.type
_entity_poly.pdbx_seq_one_letter_code
_entity_poly.pdbx_strand_id
1 'polypeptide(L)'
;MSNRPTDNLRTSMLNATRRAVIAATLLIPCFPAPASATWSIIVLDRATGFIGVAGASCTSDVYGIMALIPGTGALMAQAIEHQPAMREAIRLLRAGVAPDSVLRAITSAALDSASHDRQYGMATFAHGKIQFTGSALRAYRGERSGDGVLVQGSLLAGPAVLDRALEAIQRARAAGKSLEDVVMAGLKAGADAGGDSRCGAQRATSAFLAVAKPGDVPNWPYLTLRVVDAEKGGSVNAVNMLQTRLELWRTNGGQKLRITSETVKPDAAKE
;
A
#
# COMPACT_ATOMS: atom_id res chain seq x y z
N MET A 1 -86.90 44.06 -24.46
CA MET A 1 -86.59 44.47 -25.85
C MET A 1 -85.66 43.45 -26.46
N SER A 2 -86.09 42.94 -27.60
CA SER A 2 -85.37 42.00 -28.47
C SER A 2 -84.08 42.62 -29.00
N ASN A 3 -82.97 41.87 -29.00
CA ASN A 3 -82.35 41.46 -30.27
C ASN A 3 -81.33 40.32 -30.09
N ARG A 4 -81.78 39.17 -30.63
CA ARG A 4 -81.10 38.02 -31.24
C ARG A 4 -79.96 38.41 -32.22
N PRO A 5 -79.24 37.47 -32.91
CA PRO A 5 -79.03 36.02 -32.68
C PRO A 5 -77.61 35.48 -33.09
N THR A 6 -77.47 34.14 -33.07
CA THR A 6 -76.70 33.26 -34.01
C THR A 6 -75.17 33.30 -33.96
N ASP A 7 -74.40 32.21 -34.13
CA ASP A 7 -74.67 30.79 -34.36
C ASP A 7 -73.32 30.06 -34.17
N ASN A 8 -73.32 28.94 -33.46
CA ASN A 8 -73.02 27.59 -33.96
C ASN A 8 -71.55 27.11 -34.00
N LEU A 9 -71.34 26.09 -33.16
CA LEU A 9 -70.79 24.77 -33.48
C LEU A 9 -69.29 24.61 -33.82
N ARG A 10 -68.60 23.98 -32.84
CA ARG A 10 -67.75 22.79 -32.96
C ARG A 10 -67.03 22.60 -34.31
N THR A 11 -65.69 22.65 -34.30
CA THR A 11 -64.85 21.48 -34.69
C THR A 11 -63.37 21.68 -34.35
N SER A 12 -62.83 20.70 -33.62
CA SER A 12 -61.49 20.10 -33.77
C SER A 12 -60.33 20.95 -34.29
N MET A 13 -59.37 21.26 -33.41
CA MET A 13 -57.94 21.16 -33.75
C MET A 13 -57.15 20.56 -32.59
N LEU A 14 -56.74 19.30 -32.75
CA LEU A 14 -55.50 18.79 -32.18
C LEU A 14 -54.36 19.64 -32.75
N ASN A 15 -53.40 20.05 -31.90
CA ASN A 15 -51.98 19.92 -32.23
C ASN A 15 -51.10 20.09 -30.97
N ALA A 16 -50.73 18.93 -30.43
CA ALA A 16 -49.44 18.58 -29.86
C ALA A 16 -48.48 19.72 -29.46
N THR A 17 -48.53 20.14 -28.19
CA THR A 17 -47.36 20.72 -27.51
C THR A 17 -46.58 19.64 -26.78
N ARG A 18 -45.58 19.07 -27.47
CA ARG A 18 -44.47 18.34 -26.87
C ARG A 18 -43.69 19.30 -25.96
N ARG A 19 -43.78 19.12 -24.63
CA ARG A 19 -42.78 19.67 -23.71
C ARG A 19 -41.64 18.66 -23.61
N ALA A 20 -40.59 18.87 -24.39
CA ALA A 20 -39.35 18.13 -24.27
C ALA A 20 -38.68 18.50 -22.94
N VAL A 21 -38.67 17.56 -21.99
CA VAL A 21 -37.82 17.63 -20.81
C VAL A 21 -36.40 17.31 -21.29
N ILE A 22 -35.58 18.34 -21.50
CA ILE A 22 -34.14 18.15 -21.71
C ILE A 22 -33.56 17.79 -20.35
N ALA A 23 -33.43 16.50 -20.08
CA ALA A 23 -32.63 16.00 -18.98
C ALA A 23 -31.15 16.28 -19.32
N ALA A 24 -30.61 17.38 -18.81
CA ALA A 24 -29.19 17.66 -18.86
C ALA A 24 -28.47 16.59 -18.03
N THR A 25 -28.03 15.51 -18.67
CA THR A 25 -27.18 14.50 -18.05
C THR A 25 -25.81 15.14 -17.90
N LEU A 26 -25.52 15.67 -16.71
CA LEU A 26 -24.17 16.02 -16.30
C LEU A 26 -23.34 14.73 -16.33
N LEU A 27 -22.60 14.53 -17.43
CA LEU A 27 -21.49 13.60 -17.48
C LEU A 27 -20.45 14.13 -16.50
N ILE A 28 -20.49 13.61 -15.28
CA ILE A 28 -19.42 13.78 -14.29
C ILE A 28 -18.24 12.97 -14.84
N PRO A 29 -17.13 13.59 -15.29
CA PRO A 29 -15.93 12.83 -15.61
C PRO A 29 -15.46 12.14 -14.33
N CYS A 30 -15.62 10.81 -14.29
CA CYS A 30 -15.05 9.97 -13.25
C CYS A 30 -13.55 9.89 -13.51
N PHE A 31 -12.81 10.89 -13.06
CA PHE A 31 -11.36 10.77 -12.95
C PHE A 31 -11.09 9.67 -11.91
N PRO A 32 -10.28 8.64 -12.22
CA PRO A 32 -9.86 7.70 -11.21
C PRO A 32 -9.12 8.49 -10.13
N ALA A 33 -9.72 8.62 -8.95
CA ALA A 33 -9.04 9.22 -7.82
C ALA A 33 -7.82 8.35 -7.51
N PRO A 34 -6.58 8.89 -7.48
CA PRO A 34 -5.46 8.16 -6.91
C PRO A 34 -5.74 8.01 -5.41
N ALA A 35 -6.37 6.90 -5.06
CA ALA A 35 -6.73 6.58 -3.69
C ALA A 35 -5.86 5.39 -3.26
N SER A 36 -4.89 5.67 -2.39
CA SER A 36 -4.09 4.66 -1.68
C SER A 36 -4.33 4.87 -0.20
N ALA A 37 -5.20 4.05 0.38
CA ALA A 37 -5.26 3.86 1.81
C ALA A 37 -4.41 2.64 2.10
N THR A 38 -3.39 2.87 2.90
CA THR A 38 -2.29 1.94 3.00
C THR A 38 -1.76 2.06 4.40
N TRP A 39 -1.52 0.93 5.05
CA TRP A 39 -0.60 0.91 6.18
C TRP A 39 0.62 0.09 5.82
N SER A 40 1.76 0.55 6.30
CA SER A 40 3.05 -0.05 6.02
C SER A 40 3.95 -0.05 7.23
N ILE A 41 4.91 -0.96 7.20
CA ILE A 41 5.82 -1.27 8.27
C ILE A 41 7.24 -1.33 7.71
N ILE A 42 8.19 -0.72 8.40
CA ILE A 42 9.63 -1.00 8.27
C ILE A 42 10.13 -1.50 9.61
N VAL A 43 10.90 -2.59 9.59
CA VAL A 43 11.59 -3.16 10.76
C VAL A 43 13.04 -3.42 10.38
N LEU A 44 13.97 -2.69 11.01
CA LEU A 44 15.40 -2.91 10.94
C LEU A 44 15.85 -3.77 12.12
N ASP A 45 16.40 -4.95 11.84
CA ASP A 45 17.03 -5.79 12.85
C ASP A 45 18.54 -5.53 12.86
N ARG A 46 19.01 -4.78 13.87
CA ARG A 46 20.43 -4.43 14.00
C ARG A 46 21.32 -5.62 14.34
N ALA A 47 20.76 -6.66 14.97
CA ALA A 47 21.56 -7.83 15.38
C ALA A 47 21.96 -8.68 14.17
N THR A 48 21.04 -8.83 13.21
CA THR A 48 21.26 -9.65 12.00
C THR A 48 21.58 -8.83 10.75
N GLY A 49 21.32 -7.52 10.78
CA GLY A 49 21.38 -6.65 9.60
C GLY A 49 20.22 -6.85 8.62
N PHE A 50 19.18 -7.62 9.01
CA PHE A 50 18.04 -7.88 8.15
C PHE A 50 17.08 -6.68 8.13
N ILE A 51 16.39 -6.51 7.01
CA ILE A 51 15.44 -5.45 6.77
C ILE A 51 14.11 -6.09 6.39
N GLY A 52 13.08 -5.87 7.19
CA GLY A 52 11.74 -6.38 6.96
C GLY A 52 10.79 -5.24 6.64
N VAL A 53 10.00 -5.41 5.59
CA VAL A 53 8.94 -4.48 5.21
C VAL A 53 7.65 -5.22 4.93
N ALA A 54 6.53 -4.56 5.20
CA ALA A 54 5.21 -5.09 4.88
C ALA A 54 4.24 -3.94 4.59
N GLY A 55 3.20 -4.22 3.81
CA GLY A 55 2.15 -3.25 3.54
C GLY A 55 0.87 -3.92 3.06
N ALA A 56 -0.26 -3.25 3.29
CA ALA A 56 -1.57 -3.71 2.84
C ALA A 56 -2.49 -2.53 2.51
N SER A 57 -3.41 -2.75 1.57
CA SER A 57 -4.30 -1.73 1.02
C SER A 57 -5.55 -2.35 0.39
N CYS A 58 -6.63 -1.57 0.33
CA CYS A 58 -7.83 -1.79 -0.48
C CYS A 58 -7.62 -1.30 -1.93
N THR A 59 -6.48 -1.65 -2.52
CA THR A 59 -6.13 -1.47 -3.94
C THR A 59 -5.77 -2.83 -4.56
N SER A 60 -5.71 -2.89 -5.88
CA SER A 60 -5.33 -4.08 -6.66
C SER A 60 -3.95 -4.61 -6.28
N ASP A 61 -3.00 -3.70 -6.14
CA ASP A 61 -1.63 -4.01 -5.71
C ASP A 61 -1.10 -2.87 -4.82
N VAL A 62 -0.30 -3.25 -3.84
CA VAL A 62 0.34 -2.33 -2.87
C VAL A 62 1.85 -2.49 -2.85
N TYR A 63 2.40 -3.44 -3.62
CA TYR A 63 3.82 -3.76 -3.63
C TYR A 63 4.72 -2.60 -4.09
N GLY A 64 4.21 -1.75 -4.99
CA GLY A 64 4.98 -0.66 -5.60
C GLY A 64 5.45 0.43 -4.65
N ILE A 65 4.90 0.52 -3.44
CA ILE A 65 5.22 1.58 -2.48
C ILE A 65 6.58 1.40 -1.80
N MET A 66 7.23 0.26 -1.94
CA MET A 66 8.39 -0.11 -1.12
C MET A 66 9.71 -0.10 -1.90
N ALA A 67 10.78 0.27 -1.21
CA ALA A 67 12.14 0.02 -1.66
C ALA A 67 12.98 -0.58 -0.53
N LEU A 68 13.51 -1.78 -0.78
CA LEU A 68 14.50 -2.43 0.07
C LEU A 68 15.89 -2.18 -0.48
N ILE A 69 16.80 -1.73 0.39
CA ILE A 69 18.21 -1.49 0.06
C ILE A 69 19.04 -2.37 1.01
N PRO A 70 19.32 -3.63 0.60
CA PRO A 70 20.08 -4.60 1.41
C PRO A 70 21.34 -3.99 2.05
N GLY A 71 21.53 -4.21 3.35
CA GLY A 71 22.65 -3.66 4.12
C GLY A 71 22.58 -2.15 4.42
N THR A 72 21.63 -1.40 3.85
CA THR A 72 21.49 0.05 4.07
C THR A 72 20.23 0.38 4.86
N GLY A 73 19.06 -0.02 4.37
CA GLY A 73 17.78 0.40 4.93
C GLY A 73 16.59 0.18 3.99
N ALA A 74 15.48 0.84 4.30
CA ALA A 74 14.26 0.78 3.51
C ALA A 74 13.55 2.14 3.40
N LEU A 75 12.72 2.25 2.37
CA LEU A 75 11.80 3.35 2.12
C LEU A 75 10.40 2.79 1.85
N MET A 76 9.39 3.45 2.38
CA MET A 76 7.98 3.33 2.00
C MET A 76 7.51 4.69 1.47
N ALA A 77 7.02 4.73 0.24
CA ALA A 77 6.49 5.91 -0.44
C ALA A 77 5.03 5.62 -0.86
N GLN A 78 4.08 6.21 -0.13
CA GLN A 78 2.66 5.87 -0.25
C GLN A 78 1.75 7.11 -0.26
N ALA A 79 0.44 6.89 -0.12
CA ALA A 79 -0.62 7.83 -0.46
C ALA A 79 -0.65 8.11 -1.98
N ILE A 80 -0.64 9.37 -2.42
CA ILE A 80 -0.54 9.64 -3.87
C ILE A 80 0.93 9.54 -4.24
N GLU A 81 1.33 8.38 -4.77
CA GLU A 81 2.73 8.09 -5.11
C GLU A 81 3.32 9.09 -6.12
N HIS A 82 4.59 9.44 -5.93
CA HIS A 82 5.37 10.23 -6.89
C HIS A 82 6.67 9.50 -7.25
N GLN A 83 6.62 8.81 -8.40
CA GLN A 83 7.71 7.96 -8.89
C GLN A 83 9.08 8.66 -9.04
N PRO A 84 9.19 9.91 -9.54
CA PRO A 84 10.45 10.64 -9.56
C PRO A 84 11.05 10.84 -8.16
N ALA A 85 10.24 11.22 -7.17
CA ALA A 85 10.67 11.36 -5.78
C ALA A 85 11.14 10.03 -5.18
N MET A 86 10.44 8.92 -5.45
CA MET A 86 10.85 7.60 -5.00
C MET A 86 12.21 7.18 -5.59
N ARG A 87 12.42 7.38 -6.90
CA ARG A 87 13.70 7.07 -7.55
C ARG A 87 14.85 7.88 -6.97
N GLU A 88 14.62 9.18 -6.74
CA GLU A 88 15.64 10.04 -6.15
C GLU A 88 15.94 9.65 -4.70
N ALA A 89 14.92 9.30 -3.91
CA ALA A 89 15.12 8.78 -2.56
C ALA A 89 16.00 7.53 -2.55
N ILE A 90 15.71 6.56 -3.42
CA ILE A 90 16.49 5.32 -3.54
C ILE A 90 17.94 5.64 -3.91
N ARG A 91 18.15 6.54 -4.87
CA ARG A 91 19.49 6.95 -5.32
C ARG A 91 20.29 7.57 -4.16
N LEU A 92 19.69 8.51 -3.43
CA LEU A 92 20.34 9.20 -2.31
C LEU A 92 20.62 8.26 -1.13
N LEU A 93 19.67 7.39 -0.77
CA LEU A 93 19.87 6.40 0.29
C LEU A 93 21.00 5.43 -0.06
N ARG A 94 21.08 4.96 -1.31
CA ARG A 94 22.21 4.13 -1.80
C ARG A 94 23.55 4.85 -1.74
N ALA A 95 23.54 6.18 -1.88
CA ALA A 95 24.73 7.01 -1.73
C ALA A 95 25.06 7.33 -0.24
N GLY A 96 24.34 6.75 0.72
CA GLY A 96 24.58 6.96 2.15
C GLY A 96 24.06 8.30 2.68
N VAL A 97 23.20 8.99 1.93
CA VAL A 97 22.61 10.25 2.41
C VAL A 97 21.62 9.97 3.52
N ALA A 98 21.69 10.75 4.61
CA ALA A 98 20.84 10.58 5.77
C ALA A 98 19.34 10.81 5.43
N PRO A 99 18.40 10.02 6.01
CA PRO A 99 16.98 10.10 5.69
C PRO A 99 16.34 11.48 5.77
N ASP A 100 16.76 12.34 6.70
CA ASP A 100 16.26 13.71 6.82
C ASP A 100 16.64 14.57 5.59
N SER A 101 17.85 14.39 5.08
CA SER A 101 18.37 15.09 3.90
C SER A 101 17.71 14.55 2.64
N VAL A 102 17.49 13.24 2.57
CA VAL A 102 16.69 12.62 1.50
C VAL A 102 15.28 13.19 1.50
N LEU A 103 14.61 13.26 2.66
CA LEU A 103 13.25 13.78 2.76
C LEU A 103 13.17 15.24 2.28
N ARG A 104 14.11 16.10 2.67
CA ARG A 104 14.16 17.49 2.20
C ARG A 104 14.31 17.59 0.68
N ALA A 105 15.15 16.74 0.09
CA ALA A 105 15.35 16.73 -1.36
C ALA A 105 14.07 16.33 -2.09
N ILE A 106 13.44 15.22 -1.67
CA ILE A 106 12.29 14.64 -2.38
C ILE A 106 10.98 15.38 -2.16
N THR A 107 10.86 16.17 -1.09
CA THR A 107 9.69 17.02 -0.82
C THR A 107 9.88 18.48 -1.26
N SER A 108 11.03 18.82 -1.84
CA SER A 108 11.30 20.15 -2.37
C SER A 108 10.33 20.49 -3.51
N ALA A 109 9.89 21.74 -3.60
CA ALA A 109 8.96 22.17 -4.64
C ALA A 109 9.51 22.00 -6.07
N ALA A 110 10.83 21.97 -6.23
CA ALA A 110 11.49 21.72 -7.52
C ALA A 110 11.31 20.28 -8.00
N LEU A 111 11.21 19.31 -7.08
CA LEU A 111 11.03 17.90 -7.41
C LEU A 111 9.57 17.45 -7.27
N ASP A 112 8.89 17.85 -6.20
CA ASP A 112 7.49 17.50 -5.94
C ASP A 112 6.74 18.67 -5.28
N SER A 113 6.17 19.53 -6.12
CA SER A 113 5.32 20.65 -5.66
C SER A 113 4.03 20.21 -4.97
N ALA A 114 3.66 18.93 -5.09
CA ALA A 114 2.51 18.31 -4.46
C ALA A 114 2.91 17.36 -3.31
N SER A 115 4.04 17.64 -2.64
CA SER A 115 4.53 16.84 -1.51
C SER A 115 3.52 16.75 -0.34
N HIS A 116 2.57 17.69 -0.25
CA HIS A 116 1.47 17.66 0.72
C HIS A 116 0.48 16.50 0.54
N ASP A 117 0.52 15.81 -0.61
CA ASP A 117 -0.28 14.63 -0.92
C ASP A 117 0.47 13.30 -0.71
N ARG A 118 1.67 13.36 -0.13
CA ARG A 118 2.57 12.19 0.01
C ARG A 118 2.62 11.69 1.44
N GLN A 119 3.02 10.43 1.59
CA GLN A 119 3.47 9.90 2.86
C GLN A 119 4.76 9.09 2.64
N TYR A 120 5.80 9.38 3.42
CA TYR A 120 7.09 8.72 3.34
C TYR A 120 7.53 8.20 4.70
N GLY A 121 8.16 7.02 4.71
CA GLY A 121 8.93 6.55 5.87
C GLY A 121 10.22 5.92 5.40
N MET A 122 11.32 6.29 6.04
CA MET A 122 12.65 5.80 5.69
C MET A 122 13.38 5.43 6.97
N ALA A 123 14.04 4.28 6.96
CA ALA A 123 14.93 3.88 8.05
C ALA A 123 16.20 3.28 7.48
N THR A 124 17.34 3.68 8.04
CA THR A 124 18.67 3.17 7.69
C THR A 124 19.40 2.71 8.94
N PHE A 125 20.32 1.76 8.77
CA PHE A 125 21.17 1.32 9.89
C PHE A 125 22.09 2.44 10.38
N ALA A 126 22.66 3.24 9.46
CA ALA A 126 23.68 4.24 9.76
C ALA A 126 23.13 5.58 10.29
N HIS A 127 22.00 6.06 9.74
CA HIS A 127 21.55 7.45 9.94
C HIS A 127 20.16 7.57 10.60
N GLY A 128 19.63 6.47 11.13
CA GLY A 128 18.36 6.48 11.84
C GLY A 128 17.16 6.46 10.90
N LYS A 129 16.08 7.14 11.28
CA LYS A 129 14.76 6.99 10.68
C LYS A 129 13.98 8.30 10.64
N ILE A 130 13.10 8.45 9.65
CA ILE A 130 12.22 9.61 9.48
C ILE A 130 10.88 9.18 8.92
N GLN A 131 9.82 9.90 9.28
CA GLN A 131 8.49 9.77 8.69
C GLN A 131 7.99 11.15 8.29
N PHE A 132 7.15 11.19 7.26
CA PHE A 132 6.55 12.40 6.74
C PHE A 132 5.12 12.08 6.31
N THR A 133 4.18 12.88 6.81
CA THR A 133 2.77 12.78 6.44
C THR A 133 2.31 14.12 5.89
N GLY A 134 1.96 14.14 4.61
CA GLY A 134 1.49 15.32 3.91
C GLY A 134 0.23 15.93 4.53
N SER A 135 0.16 17.26 4.51
CA SER A 135 -0.91 18.03 5.16
C SER A 135 -2.28 17.86 4.49
N ALA A 136 -2.32 17.56 3.18
CA ALA A 136 -3.55 17.47 2.39
C ALA A 136 -4.20 16.07 2.41
N LEU A 137 -3.52 15.07 2.96
CA LEU A 137 -4.07 13.73 3.12
C LEU A 137 -5.34 13.77 4.00
N ARG A 138 -6.46 13.25 3.48
CA ARG A 138 -7.76 13.26 4.16
C ARG A 138 -8.02 11.92 4.88
N ALA A 139 -9.05 11.89 5.73
CA ALA A 139 -9.34 10.80 6.67
C ALA A 139 -8.22 10.55 7.70
N TYR A 140 -8.38 9.51 8.53
CA TYR A 140 -7.36 9.19 9.52
C TYR A 140 -6.06 8.76 8.85
N ARG A 141 -4.98 9.40 9.28
CA ARG A 141 -3.61 9.16 8.86
C ARG A 141 -2.70 9.34 10.06
N GLY A 142 -1.56 8.70 10.03
CA GLY A 142 -0.55 8.93 11.05
C GLY A 142 0.60 7.96 10.97
N GLU A 143 1.40 8.02 12.01
CA GLU A 143 2.66 7.32 12.14
C GLU A 143 2.93 6.94 13.59
N ARG A 144 3.69 5.86 13.76
CA ARG A 144 4.26 5.39 15.01
C ARG A 144 5.68 4.93 14.73
N SER A 145 6.56 5.15 15.70
CA SER A 145 7.93 4.70 15.59
C SER A 145 8.41 4.06 16.89
N GLY A 146 9.37 3.16 16.76
CA GLY A 146 10.08 2.51 17.86
C GLY A 146 11.54 2.34 17.49
N ASP A 147 12.31 1.61 18.30
CA ASP A 147 13.70 1.32 17.95
C ASP A 147 13.78 0.46 16.68
N GLY A 148 14.36 1.00 15.61
CA GLY A 148 14.40 0.36 14.28
C GLY A 148 13.04 0.04 13.68
N VAL A 149 11.92 0.62 14.17
CA VAL A 149 10.56 0.33 13.66
C VAL A 149 9.90 1.62 13.22
N LEU A 150 9.29 1.58 12.04
CA LEU A 150 8.35 2.59 11.55
C LEU A 150 7.03 1.90 11.18
N VAL A 151 5.92 2.47 11.61
CA VAL A 151 4.57 2.10 11.19
C VAL A 151 3.87 3.38 10.75
N GLN A 152 3.18 3.35 9.62
CA GLN A 152 2.46 4.53 9.12
C GLN A 152 1.30 4.13 8.24
N GLY A 153 0.37 5.04 8.04
CA GLY A 153 -0.65 4.88 7.03
C GLY A 153 -1.56 6.08 6.84
N SER A 154 -2.38 5.98 5.80
CA SER A 154 -3.40 6.94 5.40
C SER A 154 -4.72 6.23 5.11
N LEU A 155 -5.84 6.95 5.26
CA LEU A 155 -7.20 6.43 5.05
C LEU A 155 -7.47 5.13 5.86
N LEU A 156 -6.97 5.09 7.10
CA LEU A 156 -7.16 3.94 7.98
C LEU A 156 -8.49 4.03 8.71
N ALA A 157 -8.97 2.90 9.22
CA ALA A 157 -10.15 2.85 10.08
C ALA A 157 -10.00 3.68 11.38
N GLY A 158 -8.76 3.87 11.87
CA GLY A 158 -8.47 4.70 13.04
C GLY A 158 -7.05 4.50 13.59
N PRO A 159 -6.71 5.16 14.71
CA PRO A 159 -5.38 5.09 15.33
C PRO A 159 -4.96 3.70 15.78
N ALA A 160 -5.94 2.89 16.21
CA ALA A 160 -5.70 1.52 16.66
C ALA A 160 -4.98 0.65 15.63
N VAL A 161 -5.11 0.94 14.32
CA VAL A 161 -4.37 0.24 13.26
C VAL A 161 -2.86 0.38 13.44
N LEU A 162 -2.39 1.58 13.77
CA LEU A 162 -0.97 1.86 13.95
C LEU A 162 -0.48 1.43 15.33
N ASP A 163 -1.28 1.70 16.37
CA ASP A 163 -0.92 1.38 17.76
C ASP A 163 -0.75 -0.14 17.95
N ARG A 164 -1.75 -0.93 17.52
CA ARG A 164 -1.71 -2.39 17.65
C ARG A 164 -0.64 -3.02 16.78
N ALA A 165 -0.36 -2.46 15.60
CA ALA A 165 0.72 -2.92 14.75
C ALA A 165 2.09 -2.74 15.43
N LEU A 166 2.37 -1.56 16.00
CA LEU A 166 3.62 -1.32 16.71
C LEU A 166 3.76 -2.24 17.94
N GLU A 167 2.70 -2.36 18.74
CA GLU A 167 2.71 -3.25 19.91
C GLU A 167 2.95 -4.72 19.53
N ALA A 168 2.32 -5.21 18.45
CA ALA A 168 2.51 -6.58 17.99
C ALA A 168 3.95 -6.84 17.51
N ILE A 169 4.56 -5.86 16.82
CA ILE A 169 5.98 -5.91 16.42
C ILE A 169 6.88 -6.01 17.66
N GLN A 170 6.63 -5.17 18.67
CA GLN A 170 7.41 -5.16 19.91
C GLN A 170 7.28 -6.49 20.66
N ARG A 171 6.06 -7.02 20.81
CA ARG A 171 5.83 -8.32 21.44
C ARG A 171 6.50 -9.47 20.68
N ALA A 172 6.39 -9.49 19.35
CA ALA A 172 7.03 -10.53 18.52
C ALA A 172 8.56 -10.50 18.65
N ARG A 173 9.17 -9.31 18.67
CA ARG A 173 10.61 -9.14 18.90
C ARG A 173 11.04 -9.61 20.28
N ALA A 174 10.30 -9.21 21.33
CA ALA A 174 10.59 -9.64 22.70
C ALA A 174 10.50 -11.17 22.86
N ALA A 175 9.64 -11.82 22.08
CA ALA A 175 9.50 -13.27 22.02
C ALA A 175 10.56 -13.98 21.13
N GLY A 176 11.55 -13.24 20.59
CA GLY A 176 12.62 -13.82 19.77
C GLY A 176 12.15 -14.38 18.43
N LYS A 177 11.03 -13.89 17.89
CA LYS A 177 10.51 -14.33 16.59
C LYS A 177 11.42 -13.89 15.44
N SER A 178 11.41 -14.63 14.35
CA SER A 178 12.14 -14.27 13.13
C SER A 178 11.59 -12.97 12.52
N LEU A 179 12.38 -12.28 11.72
CA LEU A 179 12.00 -10.96 11.21
C LEU A 179 10.73 -11.01 10.34
N GLU A 180 10.56 -12.06 9.55
CA GLU A 180 9.34 -12.28 8.78
C GLU A 180 8.10 -12.47 9.67
N ASP A 181 8.21 -13.14 10.82
CA ASP A 181 7.13 -13.22 11.82
C ASP A 181 6.84 -11.87 12.47
N VAL A 182 7.89 -11.12 12.79
CA VAL A 182 7.76 -9.81 13.43
C VAL A 182 6.97 -8.85 12.55
N VAL A 183 7.32 -8.75 11.25
CA VAL A 183 6.61 -7.85 10.34
C VAL A 183 5.20 -8.36 10.01
N MET A 184 5.01 -9.68 9.90
CA MET A 184 3.69 -10.29 9.70
C MET A 184 2.76 -10.03 10.90
N ALA A 185 3.27 -10.15 12.14
CA ALA A 185 2.51 -9.88 13.35
C ALA A 185 2.00 -8.43 13.39
N GLY A 186 2.87 -7.47 13.03
CA GLY A 186 2.48 -6.07 12.91
C GLY A 186 1.40 -5.85 11.85
N LEU A 187 1.59 -6.42 10.65
CA LEU A 187 0.65 -6.24 9.54
C LEU A 187 -0.74 -6.81 9.88
N LYS A 188 -0.76 -8.01 10.48
CA LYS A 188 -1.97 -8.72 10.93
C LYS A 188 -2.71 -7.93 12.03
N ALA A 189 -1.98 -7.44 13.03
CA ALA A 189 -2.59 -6.64 14.10
C ALA A 189 -3.21 -5.34 13.57
N GLY A 190 -2.60 -4.71 12.56
CA GLY A 190 -3.19 -3.57 11.85
C GLY A 190 -4.49 -3.93 11.13
N ALA A 191 -4.52 -5.07 10.44
CA ALA A 191 -5.75 -5.57 9.80
C ALA A 191 -6.86 -5.83 10.83
N ASP A 192 -6.54 -6.49 11.94
CA ASP A 192 -7.50 -6.84 13.00
C ASP A 192 -8.08 -5.59 13.68
N ALA A 193 -7.30 -4.52 13.73
CA ALA A 193 -7.71 -3.21 14.25
C ALA A 193 -8.58 -2.38 13.28
N GLY A 194 -8.78 -2.84 12.05
CA GLY A 194 -9.67 -2.21 11.06
C GLY A 194 -9.05 -2.06 9.68
N GLY A 195 -7.71 -2.03 9.59
CA GLY A 195 -6.99 -1.85 8.34
C GLY A 195 -7.42 -0.61 7.58
N ASP A 196 -7.61 -0.78 6.27
CA ASP A 196 -8.03 0.26 5.35
C ASP A 196 -9.55 0.50 5.45
N SER A 197 -9.94 1.75 5.72
CA SER A 197 -11.35 2.09 5.95
C SER A 197 -12.24 1.83 4.74
N ARG A 198 -11.68 1.78 3.52
CA ARG A 198 -12.42 1.56 2.26
C ARG A 198 -12.87 0.11 2.07
N CYS A 199 -12.25 -0.82 2.79
CA CYS A 199 -12.52 -2.26 2.68
C CYS A 199 -13.44 -2.79 3.79
N GLY A 200 -13.81 -1.96 4.77
CA GLY A 200 -14.71 -2.37 5.86
C GLY A 200 -14.24 -3.67 6.52
N ALA A 201 -15.13 -4.67 6.60
CA ALA A 201 -14.81 -5.96 7.21
C ALA A 201 -13.67 -6.73 6.51
N GLN A 202 -13.45 -6.50 5.21
CA GLN A 202 -12.41 -7.16 4.40
C GLN A 202 -10.99 -6.71 4.77
N ARG A 203 -10.84 -5.49 5.34
CA ARG A 203 -9.58 -4.87 5.79
C ARG A 203 -8.56 -4.50 4.69
N ALA A 204 -8.38 -5.35 3.67
CA ALA A 204 -7.49 -5.10 2.53
C ALA A 204 -7.75 -6.09 1.37
N THR A 205 -7.49 -5.65 0.14
CA THR A 205 -7.55 -6.47 -1.10
C THR A 205 -6.17 -6.85 -1.64
N SER A 206 -5.11 -6.14 -1.24
CA SER A 206 -3.72 -6.50 -1.53
C SER A 206 -2.85 -6.37 -0.29
N ALA A 207 -1.79 -7.18 -0.25
CA ALA A 207 -0.81 -7.16 0.83
C ALA A 207 0.53 -7.70 0.33
N PHE A 208 1.63 -7.26 0.95
CA PHE A 208 2.94 -7.86 0.74
C PHE A 208 3.74 -7.91 2.04
N LEU A 209 4.73 -8.80 2.04
CA LEU A 209 5.79 -8.89 3.02
C LEU A 209 7.08 -9.17 2.26
N ALA A 210 8.12 -8.41 2.54
CA ALA A 210 9.44 -8.67 2.01
C ALA A 210 10.52 -8.55 3.09
N VAL A 211 11.51 -9.42 3.05
CA VAL A 211 12.65 -9.42 3.97
C VAL A 211 13.94 -9.54 3.16
N ALA A 212 14.87 -8.63 3.38
CA ALA A 212 16.21 -8.64 2.80
C ALA A 212 17.28 -8.94 3.85
N LYS A 213 18.28 -9.71 3.46
CA LYS A 213 19.52 -9.97 4.21
C LYS A 213 20.62 -9.01 3.77
N PRO A 214 21.66 -8.80 4.60
CA PRO A 214 22.90 -8.20 4.13
C PRO A 214 23.45 -8.95 2.92
N GLY A 215 23.79 -8.21 1.86
CA GLY A 215 24.38 -8.77 0.63
C GLY A 215 23.38 -9.34 -0.39
N ASP A 216 22.06 -9.32 -0.13
CA ASP A 216 21.07 -9.65 -1.15
C ASP A 216 21.20 -8.71 -2.36
N VAL A 217 20.95 -9.26 -3.55
CA VAL A 217 20.92 -8.46 -4.79
C VAL A 217 19.69 -7.53 -4.73
N PRO A 218 19.81 -6.23 -5.07
CA PRO A 218 18.66 -5.35 -5.16
C PRO A 218 17.53 -5.95 -6.01
N ASN A 219 16.29 -5.82 -5.54
CA ASN A 219 15.07 -6.42 -6.12
C ASN A 219 14.96 -7.97 -6.03
N TRP A 220 15.94 -8.65 -5.45
CA TRP A 220 15.91 -10.09 -5.18
C TRP A 220 16.14 -10.36 -3.69
N PRO A 221 15.24 -9.88 -2.82
CA PRO A 221 15.39 -10.06 -1.39
C PRO A 221 15.18 -11.52 -1.00
N TYR A 222 15.73 -11.89 0.15
CA TYR A 222 15.59 -13.21 0.77
C TYR A 222 14.16 -13.78 0.78
N LEU A 223 13.15 -12.94 0.98
CA LEU A 223 11.75 -13.32 0.92
C LEU A 223 10.93 -12.20 0.29
N THR A 224 10.06 -12.56 -0.65
CA THR A 224 8.96 -11.70 -1.13
C THR A 224 7.68 -12.53 -1.21
N LEU A 225 6.67 -12.13 -0.44
CA LEU A 225 5.32 -12.67 -0.50
C LEU A 225 4.37 -11.54 -0.88
N ARG A 226 3.43 -11.83 -1.78
CA ARG A 226 2.46 -10.86 -2.29
C ARG A 226 1.08 -11.49 -2.35
N VAL A 227 0.04 -10.69 -2.19
CA VAL A 227 -1.35 -11.00 -2.53
C VAL A 227 -1.84 -9.80 -3.32
N VAL A 228 -2.35 -10.06 -4.51
CA VAL A 228 -2.84 -9.04 -5.44
C VAL A 228 -4.29 -9.37 -5.79
N ASP A 229 -5.09 -8.34 -6.02
CA ASP A 229 -6.44 -8.44 -6.56
C ASP A 229 -7.37 -9.44 -5.84
N ALA A 230 -7.37 -9.46 -4.50
CA ALA A 230 -8.46 -10.11 -3.79
C ALA A 230 -9.77 -9.36 -4.10
N GLU A 231 -10.82 -10.10 -4.45
CA GLU A 231 -12.09 -9.54 -4.90
C GLU A 231 -12.65 -8.53 -3.90
N LYS A 232 -12.83 -7.27 -4.33
CA LYS A 232 -13.30 -6.20 -3.47
C LYS A 232 -14.75 -6.42 -3.07
N GLY A 233 -15.04 -6.35 -1.77
CA GLY A 233 -16.37 -6.66 -1.23
C GLY A 233 -16.58 -8.15 -0.96
N GLY A 234 -15.58 -8.99 -1.27
CA GLY A 234 -15.54 -10.39 -0.87
C GLY A 234 -15.22 -10.58 0.62
N SER A 235 -15.24 -11.84 1.05
CA SER A 235 -14.93 -12.24 2.43
C SER A 235 -13.43 -12.40 2.71
N VAL A 236 -12.60 -12.26 1.68
CA VAL A 236 -11.18 -12.58 1.74
C VAL A 236 -10.35 -11.35 2.11
N ASN A 237 -9.73 -11.39 3.30
CA ASN A 237 -8.73 -10.42 3.72
C ASN A 237 -7.34 -10.82 3.18
N ALA A 238 -6.75 -9.97 2.34
CA ALA A 238 -5.44 -10.22 1.74
C ALA A 238 -4.31 -10.45 2.77
N VAL A 239 -4.42 -9.87 3.97
CA VAL A 239 -3.44 -10.07 5.06
C VAL A 239 -3.49 -11.48 5.63
N ASN A 240 -4.69 -12.08 5.73
CA ASN A 240 -4.83 -13.47 6.17
C ASN A 240 -4.25 -14.43 5.12
N MET A 241 -4.51 -14.16 3.83
CA MET A 241 -3.90 -14.94 2.74
C MET A 241 -2.37 -14.83 2.76
N LEU A 242 -1.84 -13.64 3.03
CA LEU A 242 -0.40 -13.42 3.13
C LEU A 242 0.21 -14.23 4.28
N GLN A 243 -0.48 -14.30 5.41
CA GLN A 243 -0.08 -15.15 6.55
C GLN A 243 -0.05 -16.63 6.15
N THR A 244 -1.09 -17.12 5.46
CA THR A 244 -1.10 -18.50 4.92
C THR A 244 0.05 -18.73 3.94
N ARG A 245 0.38 -17.77 3.08
CA ARG A 245 1.54 -17.87 2.17
C ARG A 245 2.87 -17.96 2.95
N LEU A 246 3.00 -17.23 4.05
CA LEU A 246 4.18 -17.31 4.92
C LEU A 246 4.30 -18.69 5.58
N GLU A 247 3.20 -19.24 6.07
CA GLU A 247 3.15 -20.59 6.64
C GLU A 247 3.52 -21.65 5.60
N LEU A 248 2.94 -21.58 4.40
CA LEU A 248 3.25 -22.48 3.29
C LEU A 248 4.72 -22.38 2.84
N TRP A 249 5.27 -21.17 2.77
CA TRP A 249 6.68 -20.98 2.45
C TRP A 249 7.57 -21.69 3.49
N ARG A 250 7.23 -21.61 4.78
CA ARG A 250 7.97 -22.31 5.84
C ARG A 250 7.86 -23.83 5.73
N THR A 251 6.65 -24.37 5.54
CA THR A 251 6.45 -25.82 5.47
C THR A 251 7.13 -26.42 4.25
N ASN A 252 7.24 -25.64 3.16
CA ASN A 252 7.97 -26.04 1.95
C ASN A 252 9.49 -25.79 2.06
N GLY A 253 10.07 -25.91 3.26
CA GLY A 253 11.52 -25.83 3.47
C GLY A 253 12.09 -24.40 3.44
N GLY A 254 11.25 -23.36 3.34
CA GLY A 254 11.67 -21.97 3.34
C GLY A 254 12.74 -21.69 2.28
N GLN A 255 13.92 -21.26 2.73
CA GLN A 255 15.05 -20.95 1.84
C GLN A 255 15.73 -22.20 1.24
N LYS A 256 15.48 -23.40 1.76
CA LYS A 256 16.18 -24.63 1.31
C LYS A 256 15.81 -25.03 -0.12
N LEU A 257 14.67 -24.58 -0.63
CA LEU A 257 14.29 -24.71 -2.04
C LEU A 257 14.88 -23.58 -2.88
N ARG A 258 16.20 -23.44 -2.89
CA ARG A 258 16.86 -22.80 -4.02
C ARG A 258 16.94 -23.88 -5.09
N ILE A 259 16.30 -23.68 -6.24
CA ILE A 259 16.59 -24.51 -7.42
C ILE A 259 18.10 -24.36 -7.63
N THR A 260 18.87 -25.36 -7.20
CA THR A 260 20.24 -25.51 -7.67
C THR A 260 20.06 -25.80 -9.15
N SER A 261 20.53 -24.89 -9.99
CA SER A 261 20.76 -25.20 -11.40
C SER A 261 21.95 -26.17 -11.48
N GLU A 262 21.88 -27.31 -10.81
CA GLU A 262 22.69 -28.44 -11.18
C GLU A 262 22.00 -29.05 -12.39
N THR A 263 22.45 -28.63 -13.56
CA THR A 263 22.24 -29.38 -14.79
C THR A 263 22.82 -30.76 -14.54
N VAL A 264 21.98 -31.72 -14.18
CA VAL A 264 22.34 -33.12 -14.22
C VAL A 264 22.59 -33.42 -15.70
N LYS A 265 23.87 -33.43 -16.09
CA LYS A 265 24.26 -34.02 -17.38
C LYS A 265 23.83 -35.48 -17.32
N PRO A 266 23.04 -35.98 -18.28
CA PRO A 266 22.84 -37.42 -18.38
C PRO A 266 24.21 -38.05 -18.60
N ASP A 267 24.52 -39.08 -17.81
CA ASP A 267 25.74 -39.85 -17.95
C ASP A 267 25.92 -40.26 -19.41
N ALA A 268 27.09 -39.94 -19.98
CA ALA A 268 27.47 -40.44 -21.28
C ALA A 268 27.42 -41.98 -21.19
N ALA A 269 26.55 -42.56 -21.99
CA ALA A 269 26.47 -44.00 -22.17
C ALA A 269 27.87 -44.54 -22.45
N LYS A 270 28.30 -45.52 -21.66
CA LYS A 270 29.42 -46.38 -22.00
C LYS A 270 29.00 -47.23 -23.19
N GLU A 271 29.58 -46.96 -24.35
CA GLU A 271 29.92 -47.97 -25.35
C GLU A 271 31.44 -48.07 -25.43
#